data_AF-A0A7J9Q8A2-F1
#
_entry.id   AF-A0A7J9Q8A2-F1
#
_cell.length_a   1.000
_cell.length_b   1.000
_cell.length_c   1.000
_cell.angle_alpha   90.00
_cell.angle_beta   90.00
_cell.angle_gamma   90.00
#
_symmetry.space_group_name_H-M   'P 1'
#
loop_
_entity.id
_entity.type
_entity.pdbx_description
1 polymer ?
#
loop_
_entity_poly.entity_id
_entity_poly.type
_entity_poly.pdbx_seq_one_letter_code
_entity_poly.pdbx_strand_id
1 'polypeptide(L)'
;MTISKSKISETFLTTYSQQFFLFGSVLTSFGILLVTVGGSWDITNHLLSKPETFFSPPHALMYTGVAISLIGVVLTFVGWRNLQQFRDSYFLSLKIKLIGIGLLTGAG
;
A
#
# COMPACT_ATOMS: atom_id res chain seq x y z
N MET A 1 31.66 8.45 -24.91
CA MET A 1 31.17 8.77 -23.55
C MET A 1 29.86 8.01 -23.32
N THR A 2 29.94 6.78 -22.81
CA THR A 2 28.77 5.93 -22.56
C THR A 2 28.22 6.24 -21.18
N ILE A 3 27.21 7.11 -21.12
CA ILE A 3 26.41 7.28 -19.90
C ILE A 3 25.65 5.97 -19.71
N SER A 4 26.05 5.19 -18.70
CA SER A 4 25.40 3.93 -18.34
C SER A 4 23.92 4.16 -17.99
N LYS A 5 23.02 3.31 -18.47
CA LYS A 5 21.58 3.30 -18.12
C LYS A 5 21.36 3.34 -16.60
N SER A 6 22.27 2.75 -15.80
CA SER A 6 22.19 2.76 -14.33
C SER A 6 22.24 4.18 -13.75
N LYS A 7 23.09 5.05 -14.31
CA LYS A 7 23.26 6.43 -13.83
C LYS A 7 22.02 7.28 -14.10
N ILE A 8 21.32 7.01 -15.22
CA ILE A 8 20.07 7.68 -15.60
C ILE A 8 18.94 7.24 -14.67
N SER A 9 18.84 5.94 -14.40
CA SER A 9 17.85 5.35 -13.47
C SER A 9 17.99 5.90 -12.05
N GLU A 10 19.21 6.01 -11.52
CA GLU A 10 19.44 6.54 -10.18
C GLU A 10 19.02 8.01 -10.08
N THR A 11 19.41 8.84 -11.07
CA THR A 11 19.04 10.27 -11.09
C THR A 11 17.53 10.47 -11.18
N PHE A 12 16.82 9.62 -11.92
CA PHE A 12 15.36 9.63 -12.03
C PHE A 12 14.71 9.30 -10.68
N LEU A 13 15.11 8.18 -10.03
CA LEU A 13 14.53 7.76 -8.77
C LEU A 13 14.77 8.75 -7.63
N THR A 14 15.93 9.41 -7.60
CA THR A 14 16.18 10.48 -6.62
C THR A 14 15.27 11.69 -6.85
N THR A 15 15.07 12.09 -8.11
CA THR A 15 14.25 13.25 -8.48
C THR A 15 12.77 13.04 -8.14
N TYR A 16 12.26 11.85 -8.40
CA TYR A 16 10.85 11.50 -8.22
C TYR A 16 10.54 10.78 -6.89
N SER A 17 11.54 10.56 -6.04
CA SER A 17 11.45 9.81 -4.78
C SER A 17 10.27 10.24 -3.90
N GLN A 18 10.07 11.54 -3.74
CA GLN A 18 8.94 12.11 -3.00
C GLN A 18 7.59 11.80 -3.64
N GLN A 19 7.48 11.88 -4.97
CA GLN A 19 6.24 11.57 -5.68
C GLN A 19 5.89 10.09 -5.54
N PHE A 20 6.88 9.19 -5.68
CA PHE A 20 6.70 7.76 -5.43
C PHE A 20 6.25 7.49 -3.99
N PHE A 21 6.85 8.18 -3.02
CA PHE A 21 6.45 8.06 -1.62
C PHE A 21 4.99 8.49 -1.41
N LEU A 22 4.60 9.66 -1.92
CA LEU A 22 3.26 10.20 -1.76
C LEU A 22 2.21 9.35 -2.50
N PHE A 23 2.49 8.97 -3.75
CA PHE A 23 1.60 8.12 -4.52
C PHE A 23 1.42 6.75 -3.86
N GLY A 24 2.51 6.14 -3.39
CA GLY A 24 2.43 4.91 -2.59
C GLY A 24 1.62 5.10 -1.30
N SER A 25 1.71 6.27 -0.66
CA SER A 25 0.90 6.62 0.52
C SER A 25 -0.59 6.63 0.19
N VAL A 26 -0.97 7.28 -0.91
CA VAL A 26 -2.36 7.38 -1.36
C VAL A 26 -2.91 6.00 -1.69
N LEU A 27 -2.16 5.17 -2.43
CA LEU A 27 -2.56 3.78 -2.69
C LEU A 27 -2.73 2.98 -1.40
N THR A 28 -1.81 3.13 -0.44
CA THR A 28 -1.89 2.42 0.85
C THR A 28 -3.20 2.75 1.56
N SER A 29 -3.52 4.04 1.68
CA SER A 29 -4.75 4.52 2.31
C SER A 29 -6.00 4.09 1.56
N PHE A 30 -5.97 4.14 0.22
CA PHE A 30 -7.09 3.70 -0.59
C PHE A 30 -7.35 2.19 -0.45
N GLY A 31 -6.30 1.36 -0.45
CA GLY A 31 -6.43 -0.07 -0.20
C GLY A 31 -7.02 -0.37 1.19
N ILE A 32 -6.60 0.35 2.23
CA ILE A 32 -7.15 0.21 3.59
C ILE A 32 -8.64 0.56 3.59
N LEU A 33 -9.03 1.65 2.93
CA LEU A 33 -10.44 2.02 2.79
C LEU A 33 -11.26 0.90 2.13
N LEU A 34 -10.76 0.29 1.06
CA LEU A 34 -11.43 -0.83 0.40
C LEU A 34 -11.57 -2.05 1.31
N VAL A 35 -10.55 -2.38 2.10
CA VAL A 35 -10.67 -3.46 3.11
C VAL A 35 -11.75 -3.11 4.13
N THR A 36 -11.75 -1.91 4.69
CA THR A 36 -12.74 -1.50 5.71
C THR A 36 -14.16 -1.53 5.16
N VAL A 37 -14.37 -1.06 3.93
CA VAL A 37 -15.67 -1.12 3.25
C VAL A 37 -16.05 -2.58 2.97
N GLY A 38 -15.13 -3.39 2.45
CA GLY A 38 -15.36 -4.81 2.18
C GLY A 38 -15.72 -5.59 3.43
N GLY A 39 -15.01 -5.38 4.54
CA GLY A 39 -15.31 -6.04 5.83
C GLY A 39 -16.62 -5.58 6.44
N SER A 40 -16.98 -4.29 6.31
CA SER A 40 -18.29 -3.80 6.76
C SER A 40 -19.43 -4.42 5.94
N TRP A 41 -19.21 -4.59 4.64
CA TRP A 41 -20.15 -5.28 3.75
C TRP A 41 -20.27 -6.76 4.13
N ASP A 42 -19.15 -7.46 4.36
CA ASP A 42 -19.14 -8.85 4.82
C ASP A 42 -19.97 -9.06 6.10
N ILE A 43 -19.72 -8.23 7.13
CA ILE A 43 -20.50 -8.23 8.38
C ILE A 43 -22.00 -8.02 8.09
N THR A 44 -22.33 -7.08 7.20
CA THR A 44 -23.73 -6.80 6.85
C THR A 44 -24.40 -7.98 6.15
N ASN A 45 -23.69 -8.66 5.25
CA ASN A 45 -24.23 -9.84 4.59
C ASN A 45 -24.49 -10.98 5.59
N HIS A 46 -23.56 -11.19 6.53
CA HIS A 46 -23.71 -12.16 7.60
C HIS A 46 -24.92 -11.84 8.49
N LEU A 47 -25.11 -10.57 8.86
CA LEU A 47 -26.29 -10.12 9.63
C LEU A 47 -27.60 -10.33 8.86
N LEU A 48 -27.57 -10.26 7.53
CA LEU A 48 -28.73 -10.53 6.66
C LEU A 48 -28.88 -12.02 6.31
N SER A 49 -28.08 -12.90 6.90
CA SER A 49 -28.09 -14.35 6.62
C SER A 49 -27.95 -14.69 5.13
N LYS A 50 -27.22 -13.85 4.38
CA LYS A 50 -26.95 -14.14 2.97
C LYS A 50 -25.95 -15.29 2.89
N PRO A 51 -26.19 -16.28 2.03
CA PRO A 51 -25.22 -17.36 1.83
C PRO A 51 -23.96 -16.79 1.18
N GLU A 52 -22.81 -17.03 1.79
CA GLU A 52 -21.52 -16.58 1.28
C GLU A 52 -20.45 -17.67 1.35
N THR A 53 -19.49 -17.53 0.44
CA THR A 53 -18.35 -18.44 0.28
C THR A 53 -17.07 -17.64 0.47
N PHE A 54 -15.94 -18.32 0.54
CA PHE A 54 -14.62 -17.69 0.63
C PHE A 54 -14.34 -16.69 -0.51
N PHE A 55 -14.94 -16.89 -1.69
CA PHE A 55 -14.79 -16.00 -2.85
C PHE A 55 -16.06 -15.17 -3.12
N SER A 56 -16.70 -14.65 -2.07
CA SER A 56 -17.85 -13.75 -2.23
C SER A 56 -17.42 -12.33 -2.62
N PRO A 57 -18.34 -11.50 -3.16
CA PRO A 57 -18.06 -10.10 -3.48
C PRO A 57 -17.39 -9.26 -2.37
N PRO A 58 -17.82 -9.31 -1.09
CA PRO A 58 -17.14 -8.55 -0.04
C PRO A 58 -15.70 -9.04 0.19
N HIS A 59 -15.45 -10.35 0.19
CA HIS A 59 -14.09 -10.92 0.27
C HIS A 59 -13.21 -10.46 -0.90
N ALA A 60 -13.74 -10.48 -2.13
CA ALA A 60 -13.00 -10.00 -3.30
C ALA A 60 -12.59 -8.52 -3.17
N LEU A 61 -13.48 -7.69 -2.62
CA LEU A 61 -13.18 -6.27 -2.35
C LEU A 61 -12.08 -6.13 -1.28
N MET A 62 -12.14 -6.93 -0.21
CA MET A 62 -11.11 -6.97 0.82
C MET A 62 -9.76 -7.44 0.27
N TYR A 63 -9.71 -8.53 -0.48
CA TYR A 63 -8.47 -9.04 -1.09
C TYR A 63 -7.86 -8.01 -2.04
N THR A 64 -8.70 -7.33 -2.84
CA THR A 64 -8.25 -6.24 -3.71
C THR A 64 -7.68 -5.08 -2.90
N GLY A 65 -8.34 -4.71 -1.80
CA GLY A 65 -7.85 -3.70 -0.86
C GLY A 65 -6.48 -4.04 -0.29
N VAL A 66 -6.29 -5.28 0.19
CA VAL A 66 -4.99 -5.77 0.69
C VAL A 66 -3.91 -5.71 -0.39
N ALA A 67 -4.22 -6.17 -1.61
CA ALA A 67 -3.27 -6.13 -2.72
C ALA A 67 -2.85 -4.69 -3.08
N ILE A 68 -3.81 -3.76 -3.16
CA ILE A 68 -3.53 -2.34 -3.42
C ILE A 68 -2.69 -1.72 -2.29
N SER A 69 -2.99 -2.05 -1.03
CA SER A 69 -2.21 -1.58 0.11
C SER A 69 -0.76 -2.09 0.08
N LEU A 70 -0.54 -3.36 -0.26
CA LEU A 70 0.81 -3.92 -0.42
C LEU A 70 1.59 -3.21 -1.51
N ILE A 71 0.97 -2.96 -2.68
CA ILE A 71 1.58 -2.20 -3.77
C ILE A 71 1.94 -0.78 -3.30
N GLY A 72 1.04 -0.11 -2.58
CA GLY A 72 1.27 1.21 -2.02
C GLY A 72 2.44 1.26 -1.03
N VAL A 73 2.59 0.24 -0.18
CA VAL A 73 3.70 0.11 0.77
C VAL A 73 5.02 -0.10 0.03
N VAL A 74 5.05 -0.94 -1.01
CA VAL A 74 6.26 -1.14 -1.84
C VAL A 74 6.69 0.16 -2.52
N LEU A 75 5.75 0.90 -3.13
CA LEU A 75 6.05 2.20 -3.74
C LEU A 75 6.53 3.23 -2.72
N THR A 76 5.91 3.24 -1.53
CA THR A 76 6.35 4.08 -0.41
C THR A 76 7.79 3.75 -0.01
N PHE A 77 8.12 2.46 0.12
CA PHE A 77 9.44 1.99 0.49
C PHE A 77 10.51 2.33 -0.57
N VAL A 78 10.18 2.16 -1.84
CA VAL A 78 11.05 2.58 -2.96
C VAL A 78 11.29 4.09 -2.92
N GLY A 79 10.24 4.90 -2.73
CA GLY A 79 10.38 6.35 -2.59
C GLY A 79 11.25 6.73 -1.38
N TRP A 80 11.01 6.11 -0.22
CA TRP A 80 11.79 6.34 1.00
C TRP A 80 13.26 5.96 0.87
N ARG A 81 13.59 4.84 0.22
CA ARG A 81 14.98 4.40 0.04
C ARG A 81 15.81 5.39 -0.78
N ASN A 82 15.16 6.13 -1.69
CA ASN A 82 15.81 7.10 -2.58
C ASN A 82 15.69 8.55 -2.09
N LEU A 83 15.05 8.79 -0.94
CA LEU A 83 15.04 10.09 -0.28
C LEU A 83 16.42 10.33 0.35
N GLN A 84 17.16 11.32 -0.15
CA GLN A 84 18.47 11.69 0.41
C GLN A 84 18.31 12.62 1.63
N GLN A 85 17.76 13.81 1.43
CA GLN A 85 17.78 14.88 2.44
C GLN A 85 16.69 14.73 3.52
N PHE A 86 15.58 14.02 3.24
CA PHE A 86 14.42 13.94 4.15
C PHE A 86 14.17 12.53 4.68
N ARG A 87 15.09 11.59 4.48
CA ARG A 87 14.87 10.16 4.82
C ARG A 87 14.38 9.95 6.24
N ASP A 88 15.01 10.62 7.21
CA ASP A 88 14.69 10.47 8.62
C ASP A 88 13.32 11.05 8.96
N SER A 89 12.93 12.16 8.33
CA SER A 89 11.60 12.76 8.50
C SER A 89 10.47 11.82 8.07
N TYR A 90 10.70 11.00 7.04
CA TYR A 90 9.69 10.06 6.52
C TYR A 90 9.77 8.66 7.16
N PHE A 91 10.77 8.38 8.01
CA PHE A 91 10.97 7.05 8.60
C PHE A 91 9.79 6.62 9.47
N LEU A 92 9.25 7.54 10.29
CA LEU A 92 8.09 7.24 11.15
C LEU A 92 6.86 6.85 10.31
N SER A 93 6.60 7.60 9.24
CA SER A 93 5.48 7.31 8.32
C SER A 93 5.62 5.94 7.67
N LEU A 94 6.82 5.58 7.23
CA LEU A 94 7.10 4.25 6.68
C LEU A 94 6.90 3.16 7.75
N LYS A 95 7.43 3.35 8.96
CA LYS A 95 7.32 2.39 10.07
C LYS A 95 5.86 2.10 10.42
N ILE A 96 5.03 3.13 10.54
CA ILE A 96 3.59 2.98 10.83
C ILE A 96 2.90 2.18 9.73
N LYS A 97 3.19 2.44 8.45
CA LYS A 97 2.61 1.68 7.34
C LYS A 97 3.03 0.21 7.36
N LEU A 98 4.29 -0.08 7.68
CA LEU A 98 4.79 -1.46 7.79
C LEU A 98 4.13 -2.24 8.93
N ILE A 99 3.94 -1.59 10.08
CA ILE A 99 3.20 -2.19 11.20
C ILE A 99 1.73 -2.39 10.78
N GLY A 100 1.12 -1.37 10.19
CA GLY A 100 -0.28 -1.41 9.74
C GLY A 100 -0.55 -2.52 8.73
N ILE A 101 0.32 -2.70 7.73
CA ILE A 101 0.14 -3.78 6.74
C ILE A 101 0.36 -5.16 7.36
N GLY A 102 1.31 -5.31 8.29
CA GLY A 102 1.52 -6.56 9.01
C GLY A 102 0.30 -6.95 9.85
N LEU A 103 -0.29 -5.99 10.55
CA LEU A 103 -1.55 -6.18 11.27
C LEU A 103 -2.71 -6.51 10.32
N LEU A 104 -2.84 -5.78 9.22
CA LEU A 104 -3.88 -5.97 8.23
C LEU A 104 -3.87 -7.39 7.63
N THR A 105 -2.69 -7.90 7.26
CA THR A 105 -2.57 -9.25 6.68
C THR A 105 -2.64 -10.35 7.72
N GLY A 106 -2.30 -10.07 8.98
CA GLY A 106 -2.35 -11.03 10.08
C GLY A 106 -3.72 -11.14 10.78
N ALA A 107 -4.65 -10.25 10.46
CA ALA A 107 -6.01 -10.23 11.02
C ALA A 107 -7.00 -11.15 10.27
N GLY A 108 -6.56 -11.76 9.16
CA GLY A 108 -7.36 -12.69 8.35
C GLY A 108 -7.31 -14.13 8.85
#